data_AF-A0A534PWM0-F1
#
_entry.id   AF-A0A534PWM0-F1
#
_cell.length_a   1.000
_cell.length_b   1.000
_cell.length_c   1.000
_cell.angle_alpha   90.00
_cell.angle_beta   90.00
_cell.angle_gamma   90.00
#
_symmetry.space_group_name_H-M   'P 1'
#
loop_
_entity.id
_entity.type
_entity.pdbx_description
1 polymer ?
#
loop_
_entity_poly.entity_id
_entity_poly.type
_entity_poly.pdbx_seq_one_letter_code
_entity_poly.pdbx_strand_id
1 'polypeptide(L)' 'MRAIDVHAAEELCVPGFEYCYVDETTQPPTLHSQIPEGFAGEPSELDPARLDASAWIERLPVIREFRAKVLGPRGGRRGT' A
#
# COMPACT_ATOMS: atom_id res chain seq x y z
N MET A 1 -2.76 -11.15 -28.81
CA MET A 1 -2.88 -10.94 -27.35
C MET A 1 -4.36 -10.92 -27.02
N ARG A 2 -4.83 -11.72 -26.05
CA ARG A 2 -6.22 -11.68 -25.57
C ARG A 2 -6.17 -11.07 -24.17
N ALA A 3 -6.78 -9.90 -23.99
CA ALA A 3 -7.01 -9.28 -22.69
C ALA A 3 -8.48 -9.52 -22.29
N ILE A 4 -8.74 -9.67 -20.99
CA ILE A 4 -10.08 -9.81 -20.44
C ILE A 4 -10.22 -8.74 -19.35
N ASP A 5 -11.33 -8.01 -19.37
CA ASP A 5 -11.62 -7.02 -18.34
C ASP A 5 -11.92 -7.72 -17.01
N VAL A 6 -11.23 -7.29 -15.96
CA VAL A 6 -11.46 -7.76 -14.59
C VAL A 6 -12.02 -6.59 -13.79
N HIS A 7 -13.22 -6.76 -13.25
CA HIS A 7 -13.74 -5.85 -12.23
C HIS A 7 -12.95 -6.08 -10.93
N ALA A 8 -11.90 -5.28 -10.75
CA ALA A 8 -11.25 -5.13 -9.46
C ALA A 8 -11.94 -3.98 -8.72
N ALA A 9 -12.21 -4.21 -7.43
CA ALA A 9 -12.61 -3.16 -6.52
C ALA A 9 -11.51 -2.07 -6.54
N GLU A 10 -11.86 -0.79 -6.71
CA GLU A 10 -10.89 0.33 -6.80
C GLU A 10 -9.96 0.33 -5.58
N GLU A 11 -10.49 -0.16 -4.46
CA GLU A 11 -9.85 -0.39 -3.19
C GLU A 11 -8.66 -1.37 -3.23
N LEU A 12 -8.68 -2.38 -4.13
CA LEU A 12 -7.58 -3.31 -4.36
C LEU A 12 -6.44 -2.67 -5.16
N CYS A 13 -6.71 -1.53 -5.77
CA CYS A 13 -5.80 -0.82 -6.65
C CYS A 13 -5.18 0.41 -6.00
N VAL A 14 -5.56 0.77 -4.76
CA VAL A 14 -4.94 1.87 -4.00
C VAL A 14 -3.63 1.36 -3.38
N PRO A 15 -2.47 1.59 -4.01
CA PRO A 15 -1.23 1.03 -3.52
C PRO A 15 -0.83 1.80 -2.27
N GLY A 16 -0.47 1.07 -1.21
CA GLY A 16 0.11 1.69 -0.02
C GLY A 16 -0.87 2.16 1.04
N PHE A 17 -2.13 1.73 0.99
CA PHE A 17 -3.05 1.83 2.13
C PHE A 17 -3.43 0.42 2.61
N GLU A 18 -3.42 0.20 3.91
CA GLU A 18 -3.77 -1.08 4.52
C GLU A 18 -5.04 -0.96 5.36
N TYR A 19 -5.88 -1.99 5.32
CA TYR A 19 -7.11 -2.02 6.11
C TYR A 19 -6.79 -2.21 7.59
N CYS A 20 -7.51 -1.46 8.42
CA CYS A 20 -7.48 -1.64 9.86
C CYS A 20 -8.83 -2.19 10.33
N TYR A 21 -8.78 -3.14 11.25
CA TYR A 21 -9.97 -3.69 11.89
C TYR A 21 -10.26 -2.90 13.17
N VAL A 22 -11.47 -2.35 13.29
CA VAL A 22 -11.93 -1.73 14.53
C VAL A 22 -12.70 -2.78 15.33
N ASP A 23 -12.17 -3.17 16.49
CA ASP A 23 -12.89 -4.00 17.45
C ASP A 23 -13.83 -3.11 18.28
N GLU A 24 -15.11 -3.09 17.90
CA GLU A 24 -16.17 -2.36 18.61
C GLU A 24 -16.65 -3.07 19.89
N THR A 25 -16.17 -4.29 20.17
CA THR A 25 -16.56 -5.04 21.38
C THR A 25 -15.78 -4.60 22.62
N THR A 26 -14.70 -3.83 22.45
CA THR A 26 -13.91 -3.25 23.56
C THR A 26 -14.37 -1.83 23.91
N GLN A 27 -14.11 -1.39 25.15
CA GLN A 27 -14.40 -0.02 25.59
C GLN A 27 -13.12 0.63 26.16
N PRO A 28 -12.46 1.56 25.43
CA PRO A 28 -12.82 2.09 24.10
C PRO A 28 -12.61 1.09 22.95
N PRO A 29 -13.19 1.33 21.75
CA PRO A 29 -12.91 0.51 20.57
C PRO A 29 -11.42 0.45 20.23
N THR A 30 -10.93 -0.73 19.85
CA THR A 30 -9.50 -0.95 19.59
C THR A 30 -9.24 -1.04 18.08
N LEU A 31 -8.29 -0.26 17.58
CA LEU A 31 -7.85 -0.34 16.19
C LEU A 31 -6.72 -1.38 16.06
N HIS A 32 -6.94 -2.41 15.27
CA HIS A 32 -5.95 -3.42 14.91
C HIS A 32 -5.44 -3.15 13.49
N SER A 33 -4.13 -2.88 13.36
CA SER A 33 -3.46 -2.70 12.09
C SER A 33 -2.43 -3.80 11.86
N GLN A 34 -2.27 -4.21 10.60
CA GLN A 34 -1.17 -5.07 10.18
C GLN A 34 0.13 -4.29 9.93
N ILE A 35 0.06 -2.95 9.91
CA ILE A 35 1.22 -2.09 9.73
C ILE A 35 2.05 -2.13 11.02
N PRO A 36 3.37 -2.38 10.95
CA PRO A 36 4.24 -2.37 12.12
C PRO A 36 4.21 -1.03 12.86
N GLU A 37 4.44 -1.08 14.18
CA GLU A 37 4.47 0.12 15.02
C GLU A 37 5.48 1.16 14.52
N GLY A 38 5.05 2.43 14.50
CA GLY A 38 5.87 3.55 14.02
C GLY A 38 5.90 3.71 12.49
N PHE A 39 5.12 2.94 11.74
CA PHE A 39 5.04 3.05 10.28
C PHE A 39 3.68 3.47 9.73
N ALA A 40 2.61 3.34 10.51
CA ALA A 40 1.28 3.77 10.09
C ALA A 40 1.27 5.30 9.93
N GLY A 41 0.85 5.75 8.75
CA GLY A 41 0.66 7.16 8.42
C GLY A 41 -0.80 7.58 8.59
N GLU A 42 -1.18 8.62 7.85
CA GLU A 42 -2.52 9.21 7.93
C GLU A 42 -3.60 8.27 7.38
N PRO A 43 -4.84 8.38 7.87
CA PRO A 43 -5.98 7.71 7.26
C PRO A 43 -6.20 8.14 5.80
N SER A 44 -6.78 7.26 4.98
CA SER A 44 -7.15 7.60 3.61
C SER A 44 -8.27 8.63 3.58
N GLU A 45 -8.18 9.59 2.65
CA GLU A 45 -9.27 10.55 2.38
C GLU A 45 -10.53 9.88 1.81
N LEU A 46 -10.38 8.69 1.21
CA LEU A 46 -11.48 7.92 0.60
C LEU A 46 -12.13 6.94 1.60
N ASP A 47 -11.33 6.37 2.49
CA ASP A 47 -11.77 5.36 3.47
C ASP A 47 -10.98 5.49 4.78
N PRO A 48 -11.56 6.12 5.82
CA PRO A 48 -10.88 6.32 7.10
C PRO A 48 -10.51 5.03 7.85
N ALA A 49 -11.05 3.87 7.44
CA ALA A 49 -10.66 2.57 7.99
C ALA A 49 -9.31 2.07 7.45
N ARG A 50 -8.65 2.84 6.57
CA ARG A 50 -7.33 2.50 6.03
C ARG A 50 -6.29 3.50 6.41
N LEU A 51 -5.09 3.01 6.68
CA LEU A 51 -3.93 3.83 7.03
C LEU A 51 -2.87 3.74 5.93
N ASP A 52 -2.17 4.85 5.71
CA ASP A 52 -1.01 4.90 4.84
C ASP A 52 0.09 3.96 5.36
N ALA A 53 0.45 2.98 4.55
CA ALA A 53 1.48 1.97 4.78
C ALA A 53 2.75 2.23 3.95
N SER A 54 2.81 3.34 3.20
CA SER A 54 3.91 3.66 2.27
C SER A 54 5.27 3.62 2.97
N ALA A 55 5.39 4.17 4.18
CA ALA A 55 6.62 4.17 4.95
C ALA A 55 7.13 2.75 5.25
N TRP A 56 6.23 1.80 5.48
CA TRP A 56 6.58 0.39 5.68
C TRP A 56 6.97 -0.28 4.36
N ILE A 57 6.16 -0.09 3.31
CA ILE A 57 6.36 -0.66 1.98
C ILE A 57 7.72 -0.24 1.41
N GLU A 58 8.11 1.03 1.55
CA GLU A 58 9.40 1.53 1.06
C GLU A 58 10.60 0.90 1.78
N ARG A 59 10.42 0.29 2.96
CA ARG A 59 11.49 -0.46 3.64
C ARG A 59 11.57 -1.92 3.24
N LEU A 60 10.56 -2.48 2.56
CA LEU A 60 10.57 -3.88 2.14
C LEU A 60 11.71 -4.15 1.14
N PRO A 61 12.56 -5.18 1.36
CA PRO A 61 13.67 -5.48 0.45
C PRO A 61 13.23 -5.68 -1.00
N VAL A 62 12.12 -6.40 -1.22
CA VAL A 62 11.57 -6.66 -2.56
C VAL A 62 11.19 -5.37 -3.30
N ILE A 63 10.62 -4.39 -2.59
CA ILE A 63 10.23 -3.09 -3.17
C ILE A 63 11.47 -2.27 -3.50
N ARG A 64 12.45 -2.23 -2.59
CA ARG A 64 13.73 -1.54 -2.82
C ARG A 64 14.49 -2.13 -4.01
N GLU A 65 14.56 -3.45 -4.10
CA GLU A 65 15.19 -4.15 -5.21
C GLU A 65 14.45 -3.91 -6.53
N PHE A 66 13.12 -3.95 -6.51
CA PHE A 66 12.29 -3.68 -7.69
C PHE A 66 12.52 -2.24 -8.20
N ARG A 67 12.45 -1.25 -7.31
CA ARG A 67 12.74 0.15 -7.64
C ARG A 67 14.14 0.32 -8.20
N ALA A 68 15.15 -0.32 -7.61
CA ALA A 68 16.52 -0.27 -8.13
C ALA A 68 16.64 -0.85 -9.55
N LYS A 69 15.89 -1.91 -9.86
CA LYS A 69 15.86 -2.51 -11.22
C LYS A 69 15.14 -1.62 -12.24
N VAL A 70 14.00 -1.02 -11.85
CA VAL A 70 13.14 -0.25 -12.76
C VAL A 70 13.63 1.19 -12.95
N LEU A 71 14.00 1.86 -11.85
CA LEU A 71 14.41 3.26 -11.82
C LEU A 71 15.93 3.45 -11.89
N GLY A 72 16.70 2.37 -11.74
CA GLY A 72 18.16 2.43 -11.83
C GLY A 72 18.64 2.85 -13.22
N PRO A 73 19.95 3.17 -13.36
CA PRO A 73 20.54 3.76 -14.57
C PRO A 73 20.32 2.96 -15.87
N ARG A 74 19.91 1.69 -15.77
CA ARG A 74 19.62 0.80 -16.91
C ARG A 74 18.17 0.88 -17.40
N GLY A 75 17.24 1.43 -16.62
CA GLY A 75 15.82 1.58 -16.99
C GLY A 75 15.49 2.89 -17.70
N GLY A 76 16.34 3.92 -17.58
CA GLY A 76 16.08 5.28 -18.06
C GLY A 76 16.56 5.63 -19.48
N ARG A 77 16.96 4.65 -20.31
CA ARG A 77 17.38 4.91 -21.71
C ARG A 77 16.64 4.04 -22.72
N ARG A 78 15.39 4.42 -23.01
CA ARG A 78 14.76 4.24 -24.33
C ARG A 78 13.86 5.44 -24.62
N GLY A 79 14.47 6.45 -25.21
CA GLY A 79 13.82 7.62 -25.77
C GLY A 79 14.79 8.23 -26.77
N THR A 80 14.78 7.69 -27.99
CA THR A 80 15.27 8.35 -29.20
C THR A 80 14.15 9.18 -29.79
#